data_AF-A0A7S3WVY8-F1
#
_entry.id   AF-A0A7S3WVY8-F1
#
_cell.length_a   1.000
_cell.length_b   1.000
_cell.length_c   1.000
_cell.angle_alpha   90.00
_cell.angle_beta   90.00
_cell.angle_gamma   90.00
#
_symmetry.space_group_name_H-M   'P 1'
#
loop_
_entity.id
_entity.type
_entity.pdbx_description
1 polymer ?
#
loop_
_entity_poly.entity_id
_entity_poly.type
_entity_poly.pdbx_seq_one_letter_code
_entity_poly.pdbx_strand_id
1 'polypeptide(L)'
;MDPDEMRYFLAGPSGEIKIEKNPTSFLGDLEWAECYKQIFGMSKLPAFKGIVQDFIKNIKDFEKIYDSDYPQNEPMPGKWDKDLNTFQKMILLKAIRADKITLAIQNFIVEHLGKQ
;
A
#
# COMPACT_ATOMS: atom_id res chain seq x y z
N MET A 1 1.47 -6.78 15.87
CA MET A 1 0.78 -5.81 14.98
C MET A 1 0.62 -4.53 15.76
N ASP A 2 1.04 -3.39 15.19
CA ASP A 2 0.96 -2.09 15.86
C ASP A 2 -0.50 -1.56 15.85
N PRO A 3 -1.02 -1.00 16.95
CA PRO A 3 -2.40 -0.50 17.02
C PRO A 3 -2.72 0.62 16.03
N ASP A 4 -1.76 1.52 15.77
CA ASP A 4 -1.94 2.64 14.85
C ASP A 4 -1.95 2.16 13.39
N GLU A 5 -1.11 1.17 13.07
CA GLU A 5 -1.14 0.49 11.76
C GLU A 5 -2.48 -0.23 11.54
N MET A 6 -2.99 -0.91 12.55
CA MET A 6 -4.29 -1.61 12.47
C MET A 6 -5.45 -0.61 12.30
N ARG A 7 -5.44 0.46 13.09
CA ARG A 7 -6.44 1.53 12.97
C ARG A 7 -6.38 2.16 11.59
N TYR A 8 -5.19 2.44 11.08
CA TYR A 8 -4.99 2.98 9.76
C TYR A 8 -5.50 2.03 8.67
N PHE A 9 -5.20 0.73 8.78
CA PHE A 9 -5.68 -0.27 7.83
C PHE A 9 -7.22 -0.31 7.77
N LEU A 10 -7.91 -0.11 8.89
CA LEU A 10 -9.38 -0.14 8.96
C LEU A 10 -10.03 1.19 8.55
N ALA A 11 -9.55 2.30 9.09
CA ALA A 11 -10.18 3.62 8.92
C ALA A 11 -9.65 4.41 7.71
N GLY A 12 -8.45 4.08 7.23
CA GLY A 12 -7.77 4.79 6.15
C GLY A 12 -7.18 6.15 6.57
N PRO A 13 -6.80 6.98 5.58
CA PRO A 13 -6.25 8.31 5.80
C PRO A 13 -7.26 9.25 6.44
N SER A 14 -6.77 10.11 7.33
CA SER A 14 -7.57 11.13 8.02
C SER A 14 -7.03 12.55 7.79
N GLY A 15 -7.96 13.51 7.86
CA GLY A 15 -7.70 14.94 7.64
C GLY A 15 -7.76 15.35 6.17
N GLU A 16 -7.63 16.66 5.93
CA GLU A 16 -7.51 17.19 4.58
C GLU A 16 -6.14 16.84 3.98
N ILE A 17 -6.16 16.22 2.80
CA ILE A 17 -4.95 15.85 2.06
C ILE A 17 -5.00 16.58 0.72
N LYS A 18 -3.99 17.43 0.49
CA LYS A 18 -3.80 18.08 -0.79
C LYS A 18 -3.24 17.06 -1.79
N ILE A 19 -4.01 16.79 -2.83
CA ILE A 19 -3.63 15.84 -3.87
C ILE A 19 -2.55 16.46 -4.76
N GLU A 20 -1.47 15.72 -4.99
CA GLU A 20 -0.45 16.12 -5.97
C GLU A 20 -0.90 15.83 -7.40
N LYS A 21 -0.27 16.48 -8.38
CA LYS A 21 -0.56 16.22 -9.79
C LYS A 21 -0.28 14.76 -10.12
N ASN A 22 -1.21 14.09 -10.80
CA ASN A 22 -1.08 12.71 -11.23
C ASN A 22 0.20 12.51 -12.06
N PRO A 23 1.20 11.77 -11.54
CA PRO A 23 2.42 11.48 -12.26
C PRO A 23 2.34 10.12 -12.98
N THR A 24 1.24 9.38 -12.83
CA THR A 24 1.08 8.02 -13.34
C THR A 24 0.42 8.01 -14.72
N SER A 25 0.72 6.99 -15.52
CA SER A 25 0.06 6.71 -16.80
C SER A 25 -1.12 5.73 -16.67
N PHE A 26 -1.16 4.96 -15.58
CA PHE A 26 -2.09 3.83 -15.40
C PHE A 26 -3.30 4.14 -14.50
N LEU A 27 -3.26 5.22 -13.71
CA LEU A 27 -4.41 5.66 -12.91
C LEU A 27 -5.06 6.89 -13.55
N GLY A 28 -6.38 6.88 -13.67
CA GLY A 28 -7.14 8.11 -13.93
C GLY A 28 -7.02 9.08 -12.75
N ASP A 29 -7.34 10.36 -12.97
CA ASP A 29 -7.17 11.40 -11.92
C ASP A 29 -7.95 11.10 -10.63
N LEU A 30 -9.12 10.48 -10.72
CA LEU A 30 -9.92 10.08 -9.57
C LEU A 30 -9.25 8.93 -8.79
N GLU A 31 -8.76 7.92 -9.49
CA GLU A 31 -8.08 6.76 -8.89
C GLU A 31 -6.74 7.17 -8.28
N TRP A 32 -6.00 8.04 -8.98
CA TRP A 32 -4.80 8.66 -8.46
C TRP A 32 -5.06 9.43 -7.17
N ALA A 33 -6.13 10.23 -7.12
CA ALA A 33 -6.46 10.98 -5.91
C ALA A 33 -6.71 10.06 -4.72
N GLU A 34 -7.43 8.94 -4.90
CA GLU A 34 -7.66 7.97 -3.84
C GLU A 34 -6.37 7.22 -3.45
N CYS A 35 -5.59 6.75 -4.42
CA CYS A 35 -4.29 6.10 -4.20
C CYS A 35 -3.34 7.03 -3.43
N TYR A 36 -3.22 8.28 -3.86
CA TYR A 36 -2.36 9.27 -3.24
C TYR A 36 -2.78 9.58 -1.81
N LYS A 37 -4.08 9.68 -1.51
CA LYS A 37 -4.55 9.84 -0.11
C LYS A 37 -4.08 8.69 0.77
N GLN A 38 -4.11 7.46 0.27
CA GLN A 38 -3.61 6.30 1.00
C GLN A 38 -2.08 6.37 1.18
N ILE A 39 -1.32 6.58 0.12
CA ILE A 39 0.15 6.68 0.18
C ILE A 39 0.60 7.83 1.11
N PHE A 40 -0.05 8.98 1.02
CA PHE A 40 0.21 10.12 1.91
C PHE A 40 -0.18 9.81 3.36
N GLY A 41 -1.35 9.19 3.57
CA GLY A 41 -1.81 8.81 4.90
C GLY A 41 -0.87 7.84 5.60
N MET A 42 -0.45 6.77 4.93
CA MET A 42 0.44 5.78 5.52
C MET A 42 1.83 6.37 5.79
N SER A 43 2.27 7.39 5.04
CA SER A 43 3.56 8.05 5.28
C SER A 43 3.70 8.67 6.67
N LYS A 44 2.58 8.87 7.38
CA LYS A 44 2.52 9.33 8.78
C LYS A 44 2.89 8.22 9.77
N LEU A 45 2.85 6.96 9.36
CA LEU A 45 3.26 5.82 10.17
C LEU A 45 4.79 5.67 10.11
N PRO A 46 5.47 5.38 11.25
CA PRO A 46 6.94 5.31 11.29
C PRO A 46 7.56 4.36 10.26
N ALA A 47 6.92 3.22 10.00
CA ALA A 47 7.40 2.20 9.07
C ALA A 47 7.43 2.65 7.60
N PHE A 48 6.63 3.65 7.23
CA PHE A 48 6.46 4.10 5.83
C PHE A 48 7.11 5.46 5.57
N LYS A 49 8.04 5.87 6.43
CA LYS A 49 8.72 7.15 6.28
C LYS A 49 9.44 7.22 4.91
N GLY A 50 9.03 8.18 4.09
CA GLY A 50 9.58 8.40 2.75
C GLY A 50 8.86 7.68 1.62
N ILE A 51 7.77 6.96 1.89
CA ILE A 51 7.01 6.22 0.86
C ILE A 51 6.50 7.11 -0.27
N VAL A 52 6.07 8.35 0.01
CA VAL A 52 5.58 9.27 -1.02
C VAL A 52 6.66 9.57 -2.06
N GLN A 53 7.87 9.89 -1.60
CA GLN A 53 8.98 10.20 -2.52
C GLN A 53 9.42 8.96 -3.29
N ASP A 54 9.50 7.80 -2.62
CA ASP A 54 9.87 6.55 -3.27
C ASP A 54 8.80 6.07 -4.26
N PHE A 55 7.53 6.32 -3.98
CA PHE A 55 6.43 6.02 -4.90
C PHE A 55 6.55 6.84 -6.19
N ILE A 56 6.67 8.16 -6.07
CA ILE A 56 6.79 9.07 -7.22
C ILE A 56 8.06 8.78 -8.03
N LYS A 57 9.15 8.41 -7.37
CA LYS A 57 10.42 8.07 -8.05
C LYS A 57 10.35 6.74 -8.80
N ASN A 58 9.62 5.75 -8.27
CA ASN A 58 9.61 4.38 -8.79
C ASN A 58 8.23 3.95 -9.32
N ILE A 59 7.46 4.88 -9.89
CA ILE A 59 6.08 4.66 -10.37
C ILE A 59 5.93 3.38 -11.20
N LYS A 60 6.89 3.11 -12.10
CA LYS A 60 6.87 1.92 -12.97
C LYS A 60 6.94 0.59 -12.23
N ASP A 61 7.57 0.56 -11.05
CA ASP A 61 7.61 -0.67 -10.25
C ASP A 61 6.30 -0.88 -9.49
N PHE A 62 5.64 0.20 -9.09
CA PHE A 62 4.28 0.15 -8.54
C PHE A 62 3.22 -0.16 -9.61
N GLU A 63 3.43 0.27 -10.85
CA GLU A 63 2.60 -0.07 -12.02
C GLU A 63 2.58 -1.58 -12.27
N LYS A 64 3.72 -2.27 -12.15
CA LYS A 64 3.77 -3.75 -12.26
C LYS A 64 2.87 -4.45 -11.26
N ILE A 65 2.82 -3.94 -10.02
CA ILE A 65 1.94 -4.48 -8.98
C ILE A 65 0.48 -4.16 -9.32
N TYR A 66 0.22 -2.95 -9.81
CA TYR A 66 -1.11 -2.56 -10.24
C TYR A 66 -1.64 -3.43 -11.39
N ASP A 67 -0.79 -3.76 -12.37
CA ASP A 67 -1.16 -4.56 -13.54
C ASP A 67 -1.22 -6.07 -13.25
N SER A 68 -0.70 -6.54 -12.11
CA SER A 68 -0.69 -7.97 -11.77
C SER A 68 -2.09 -8.50 -11.47
N ASP A 69 -2.38 -9.72 -11.95
CA ASP A 69 -3.58 -10.48 -11.61
C ASP A 69 -3.57 -10.96 -10.16
N TYR A 70 -2.36 -11.12 -9.59
CA TYR A 70 -2.11 -11.65 -8.25
C TYR A 70 -1.22 -10.69 -7.45
N PRO A 71 -1.63 -9.43 -7.24
CA PRO A 71 -0.76 -8.40 -6.67
C PRO A 71 -0.38 -8.69 -5.20
N GLN A 72 -1.14 -9.54 -4.51
CA GLN A 72 -0.80 -10.03 -3.16
C GLN A 72 0.43 -10.96 -3.11
N ASN A 73 0.87 -11.47 -4.26
CA ASN A 73 2.05 -12.33 -4.38
C ASN A 73 3.25 -11.58 -4.96
N GLU A 74 3.08 -10.35 -5.43
CA GLU A 74 4.16 -9.53 -5.97
C GLU A 74 5.06 -9.00 -4.84
N PRO A 75 6.39 -8.98 -5.04
CA PRO A 75 7.30 -8.35 -4.08
C PRO A 75 7.08 -6.83 -4.08
N MET A 76 7.19 -6.21 -2.91
CA MET A 76 7.07 -4.75 -2.82
C MET A 76 8.27 -4.06 -3.47
N PRO A 77 8.14 -2.85 -4.05
CA PRO A 77 9.25 -2.25 -4.77
C PRO A 77 10.41 -1.86 -3.86
N GLY A 78 11.64 -2.10 -4.32
CA GLY A 78 12.86 -1.61 -3.65
C GLY A 78 13.01 -2.09 -2.20
N LYS A 79 13.23 -1.16 -1.27
CA LYS A 79 13.47 -1.46 0.15
C LYS A 79 12.22 -1.99 0.87
N TRP A 80 11.03 -1.67 0.35
CA TRP A 80 9.76 -1.97 1.02
C TRP A 80 9.50 -3.48 1.15
N ASP A 81 10.10 -4.31 0.30
CA ASP A 81 9.96 -5.77 0.45
C ASP A 81 10.75 -6.32 1.64
N LYS A 82 11.83 -5.65 2.04
CA LYS A 82 12.69 -6.10 3.15
C LYS A 82 12.36 -5.39 4.46
N ASP A 83 12.02 -4.11 4.38
CA ASP A 83 11.82 -3.26 5.55
C ASP A 83 10.42 -3.42 6.16
N LEU A 84 9.44 -3.87 5.36
CA LEU A 84 8.07 -4.06 5.82
C LEU A 84 7.78 -5.51 6.21
N ASN A 85 7.07 -5.68 7.32
CA ASN A 85 6.48 -6.97 7.69
C ASN A 85 5.23 -7.28 6.84
N THR A 86 4.70 -8.51 6.92
CA THR A 86 3.55 -8.95 6.13
C THR A 86 2.34 -8.01 6.23
N PHE A 87 2.01 -7.53 7.44
CA PHE A 87 0.87 -6.63 7.65
C PHE A 87 1.11 -5.25 7.03
N GLN A 88 2.31 -4.70 7.17
CA GLN A 88 2.69 -3.43 6.56
C GLN A 88 2.69 -3.51 5.02
N LYS A 89 3.15 -4.63 4.44
CA LYS A 89 3.03 -4.88 3.00
C LYS A 89 1.57 -4.89 2.54
N MET A 90 0.64 -5.42 3.36
CA MET A 90 -0.79 -5.35 3.05
C MET A 90 -1.34 -3.92 3.08
N ILE A 91 -0.89 -3.06 3.99
CA ILE A 91 -1.27 -1.64 4.01
C ILE A 91 -0.84 -0.97 2.69
N LEU A 92 0.40 -1.22 2.25
CA LEU A 92 0.91 -0.68 0.99
C LEU A 92 0.13 -1.22 -0.22
N LEU A 93 -0.11 -2.53 -0.25
CA LEU A 93 -0.89 -3.16 -1.30
C LEU A 93 -2.31 -2.60 -1.39
N LYS A 94 -2.98 -2.36 -0.25
CA LYS A 94 -4.33 -1.77 -0.19
C LYS A 94 -4.39 -0.40 -0.86
N ALA A 95 -3.32 0.39 -0.79
CA ALA A 95 -3.27 1.71 -1.43
C ALA A 95 -3.21 1.63 -2.96
N ILE A 96 -2.62 0.56 -3.51
CA ILE A 96 -2.41 0.39 -4.95
C ILE A 96 -3.56 -0.40 -5.58
N ARG A 97 -3.97 -1.50 -4.93
CA ARG A 97 -4.99 -2.46 -5.41
C ARG A 97 -5.94 -2.83 -4.27
N ALA A 98 -6.79 -1.89 -3.88
CA ALA A 98 -7.78 -2.09 -2.81
C ALA A 98 -8.75 -3.24 -3.09
N ASP A 99 -9.05 -3.52 -4.36
CA ASP A 99 -9.95 -4.57 -4.81
C ASP A 99 -9.43 -6.00 -4.54
N LYS A 100 -8.11 -6.18 -4.43
CA LYS A 100 -7.46 -7.49 -4.20
C LYS A 100 -7.05 -7.72 -2.76
N ILE A 101 -7.39 -6.80 -1.85
CA ILE A 101 -6.94 -6.89 -0.44
C ILE A 101 -7.46 -8.15 0.27
N THR A 102 -8.63 -8.67 -0.13
CA THR A 102 -9.22 -9.87 0.46
C THR A 102 -8.30 -11.09 0.36
N LEU A 103 -7.62 -11.27 -0.78
CA LEU A 103 -6.67 -12.37 -0.97
C LEU A 103 -5.43 -12.19 -0.10
N ALA A 104 -4.95 -10.96 0.04
CA ALA A 104 -3.83 -10.66 0.93
C ALA A 104 -4.18 -10.91 2.41
N ILE A 105 -5.42 -10.59 2.82
CA ILE A 105 -5.92 -10.90 4.17
C ILE A 105 -5.99 -12.42 4.40
N GLN A 106 -6.47 -13.18 3.42
CA GLN A 106 -6.49 -14.64 3.50
C GLN A 106 -5.07 -15.20 3.65
N ASN A 107 -4.12 -14.75 2.83
CA ASN A 107 -2.71 -15.15 2.93
C ASN A 107 -2.13 -14.84 4.32
N PHE A 108 -2.40 -13.64 4.84
CA PHE A 108 -1.96 -13.22 6.16
C PHE A 108 -2.53 -14.11 7.27
N ILE A 109 -3.83 -14.40 7.23
CA ILE A 109 -4.50 -15.27 8.20
C ILE A 109 -3.90 -16.68 8.15
N VAL A 110 -3.71 -17.25 6.96
CA VAL A 110 -3.09 -18.58 6.80
C VAL A 110 -1.66 -18.60 7.35
N GLU A 111 -0.87 -17.57 7.07
CA GLU A 111 0.51 -17.47 7.59
C GLU A 111 0.56 -17.40 9.12
N HIS A 112 -0.41 -16.73 9.76
CA HIS A 112 -0.42 -16.52 11.20
C HIS A 112 -1.19 -17.58 11.99
N LEU A 113 -2.23 -18.20 11.41
CA LEU A 113 -2.99 -19.30 12.03
C LEU A 113 -2.38 -20.68 11.73
N GLY A 114 -1.72 -20.86 10.59
CA GLY A 114 -1.04 -22.11 10.24
C GLY A 114 0.31 -22.32 10.95
N LYS A 115 0.78 -21.32 11.72
CA LYS A 115 1.98 -21.36 12.56
C LYS A 115 1.65 -21.66 14.05
N GLN A 116 0.59 -22.43 14.31
CA GLN A 116 0.37 -23.06 15.62
C GLN A 116 0.96 -24.46 15.67
#